data_AF-A0A7K6GLX0-F1
#
_entry.id   AF-A0A7K6GLX0-F1
#
_cell.length_a   1.000
_cell.length_b   1.000
_cell.length_c   1.000
_cell.angle_alpha   90.00
_cell.angle_beta   90.00
_cell.angle_gamma   90.00
#
_symmetry.space_group_name_H-M   'P 1'
#
loop_
_entity.id
_entity.type
_entity.pdbx_description
1 polymer ?
#
loop_
_entity_poly.entity_id
_entity_poly.type
_entity_poly.pdbx_seq_one_letter_code
_entity_poly.pdbx_strand_id
1 'polypeptide(L)'
;PLDNEEETAAECTQPWLGESLSISDLECSLCIRMFFEPVTTPCGHTFCKECLERCLDHRPNCPLCKQSLREYLKAGRYSPTVLLQDIMLATFPSQLAERRELHQAEMAELSNLTKNIPIFVCTMSFPGIPCPLHVFEPRYRLMIRRCQESGARRFGMCVYENGKSFADYGCMLEIRQVELLADGRSLVDTIGRQRFRVLRRGHRDGYHTADIEYLEDKKVSGEELQELQSLHESTYRLAQRFCEHGDLTSRHILLQHGALPDKEEDIQASADGPTWCWWLLSILPLEPSYQLSLLSCTSLRARLSQLQRVLTALLQQPP
;
A
#
# COMPACT_ATOMS: atom_id res chain seq x y z
N PRO A 1 5.46 -63.68 -18.05
CA PRO A 1 4.22 -63.00 -18.41
C PRO A 1 3.98 -61.86 -17.42
N LEU A 2 4.45 -60.69 -17.82
CA LEU A 2 4.35 -59.44 -17.07
C LEU A 2 3.00 -58.82 -17.43
N ASP A 3 2.10 -58.72 -16.47
CA ASP A 3 0.85 -57.98 -16.60
C ASP A 3 1.12 -56.52 -16.22
N ASN A 4 1.12 -55.65 -17.24
CA ASN A 4 1.22 -54.21 -17.11
C ASN A 4 -0.22 -53.67 -17.15
N GLU A 5 -0.75 -53.23 -16.00
CA GLU A 5 -1.98 -52.45 -15.93
C GLU A 5 -1.62 -50.98 -16.21
N GLU A 6 -1.73 -50.56 -17.47
CA GLU A 6 -1.79 -49.15 -17.85
C GLU A 6 -3.26 -48.68 -17.74
N GLU A 7 -3.58 -48.01 -16.64
CA GLU A 7 -4.78 -47.18 -16.52
C GLU A 7 -4.67 -46.00 -17.50
N THR A 8 -5.28 -46.14 -18.67
CA THR A 8 -5.44 -45.05 -19.63
C THR A 8 -6.45 -44.04 -19.06
N ALA A 9 -5.97 -42.87 -18.64
CA ALA A 9 -6.79 -41.69 -18.42
C ALA A 9 -7.55 -41.36 -19.71
N ALA A 10 -8.88 -41.36 -19.65
CA ALA A 10 -9.74 -41.03 -20.76
C ALA A 10 -9.58 -39.53 -21.11
N GLU A 11 -8.80 -39.23 -22.14
CA GLU A 11 -8.83 -37.95 -22.83
C GLU A 11 -10.19 -37.78 -23.50
N CYS A 12 -11.11 -37.07 -22.85
CA CYS A 12 -12.32 -36.57 -23.48
C CYS A 12 -11.98 -35.32 -24.32
N THR A 13 -11.20 -35.49 -25.38
CA THR A 13 -10.99 -34.46 -26.41
C THR A 13 -12.24 -34.44 -27.30
N GLN A 14 -13.21 -33.58 -27.01
CA GLN A 14 -14.30 -33.29 -27.93
C GLN A 14 -13.77 -32.40 -29.08
N PRO A 15 -13.58 -32.92 -30.31
CA PRO A 15 -12.87 -32.20 -31.38
C PRO A 15 -13.68 -31.03 -31.99
N TRP A 16 -15.00 -30.98 -31.73
CA TRP A 16 -15.94 -30.11 -32.43
C TRP A 16 -15.90 -28.63 -32.00
N LEU A 17 -15.40 -28.32 -30.79
CA LEU A 17 -15.36 -26.96 -30.28
C LEU A 17 -14.19 -26.14 -30.87
N GLY A 18 -13.10 -26.80 -31.25
CA GLY A 18 -11.91 -26.14 -31.80
C GLY A 18 -12.06 -25.64 -33.24
N GLU A 19 -12.99 -26.20 -34.01
CA GLU A 19 -13.19 -25.82 -35.43
C GLU A 19 -14.11 -24.61 -35.62
N SER A 20 -14.88 -24.22 -34.60
CA SER A 20 -15.86 -23.11 -34.70
C SER A 20 -15.50 -21.86 -33.89
N LEU A 21 -14.48 -21.93 -33.02
CA LEU A 21 -14.07 -20.81 -32.18
C LEU A 21 -12.75 -20.23 -32.68
N SER A 22 -12.70 -18.91 -32.73
CA SER A 22 -11.48 -18.13 -32.95
C SER A 22 -11.01 -17.49 -31.65
N ILE A 23 -9.74 -17.08 -31.59
CA ILE A 23 -9.20 -16.34 -30.43
C ILE A 23 -10.02 -15.06 -30.17
N SER A 24 -10.49 -14.38 -31.22
CA SER A 24 -11.30 -13.17 -31.12
C SER A 24 -12.64 -13.36 -30.41
N ASP A 25 -13.18 -14.58 -30.39
CA ASP A 25 -14.42 -14.89 -29.65
C ASP A 25 -14.19 -14.91 -28.12
N LEU A 26 -12.93 -14.99 -27.69
CA LEU A 26 -12.51 -15.06 -26.29
C LEU A 26 -11.69 -13.84 -25.88
N GLU A 27 -11.90 -12.71 -26.55
CA GLU A 27 -11.25 -11.44 -26.25
C GLU A 27 -12.07 -10.54 -25.33
N CYS A 28 -11.37 -9.92 -24.38
CA CYS A 28 -11.94 -8.89 -23.53
C CYS A 28 -12.04 -7.56 -24.29
N SER A 29 -13.25 -7.03 -24.44
CA SER A 29 -13.51 -5.72 -25.09
C SER A 29 -12.85 -4.50 -24.42
N LEU A 30 -12.29 -4.66 -23.21
CA LEU A 30 -11.62 -3.58 -22.48
C LEU A 30 -10.11 -3.55 -22.69
N CYS A 31 -9.47 -4.72 -22.77
CA CYS A 31 -8.01 -4.81 -22.94
C CYS A 31 -7.59 -5.34 -24.31
N ILE A 32 -8.54 -5.80 -25.13
CA ILE A 32 -8.32 -6.33 -26.49
C ILE A 32 -7.25 -7.44 -26.47
N ARG A 33 -7.38 -8.32 -25.48
CA ARG A 33 -6.55 -9.53 -25.30
C ARG A 33 -7.47 -10.68 -24.92
N MET A 34 -7.01 -11.90 -25.10
CA MET A 34 -7.68 -13.08 -24.55
C MET A 34 -8.03 -12.86 -23.07
N PHE A 35 -9.22 -13.30 -22.66
CA PHE A 35 -9.67 -13.18 -21.29
C PHE A 35 -8.64 -13.71 -20.29
N PHE A 36 -8.57 -13.08 -19.12
CA PHE A 36 -7.84 -13.58 -17.97
C PHE A 36 -8.76 -13.46 -16.77
N GLU A 37 -9.03 -14.59 -16.10
CA GLU A 37 -10.10 -14.71 -15.10
C GLU A 37 -11.42 -14.09 -15.61
N PRO A 38 -12.03 -14.64 -16.68
CA PRO A 38 -13.23 -14.06 -17.28
C PRO A 38 -14.36 -14.00 -16.27
N VAL A 39 -15.03 -12.85 -16.13
CA VAL A 39 -16.21 -12.67 -15.27
C VAL A 39 -17.38 -12.20 -16.12
N THR A 40 -18.47 -12.97 -16.09
CA THR A 40 -19.72 -12.63 -16.76
C THR A 40 -20.62 -11.85 -15.80
N THR A 41 -20.96 -10.63 -16.20
CA THR A 41 -21.88 -9.75 -15.46
C THR A 41 -23.33 -10.24 -15.53
N PRO A 42 -24.22 -9.82 -14.61
CA PRO A 42 -25.65 -10.18 -14.67
C PRO A 42 -26.39 -9.76 -15.95
N CYS A 43 -25.83 -8.82 -16.73
CA CYS A 43 -26.36 -8.44 -18.04
C CYS A 43 -25.80 -9.28 -19.21
N GLY A 44 -25.05 -10.35 -18.92
CA GLY A 44 -24.54 -11.30 -19.91
C GLY A 44 -23.21 -10.95 -20.56
N HIS A 45 -22.63 -9.77 -20.28
CA HIS A 45 -21.35 -9.38 -20.85
C HIS A 45 -20.17 -9.89 -20.02
N THR A 46 -19.12 -10.35 -20.70
CA THR A 46 -17.90 -10.91 -20.08
C THR A 46 -16.70 -9.98 -20.26
N PHE A 47 -15.88 -9.89 -19.21
CA PHE A 47 -14.64 -9.11 -19.16
C PHE A 47 -13.56 -9.88 -18.39
N CYS A 48 -12.29 -9.49 -18.50
CA CYS A 48 -11.32 -9.90 -17.47
C CYS A 48 -11.75 -9.33 -16.11
N LYS A 49 -11.57 -10.09 -15.03
CA LYS A 49 -11.92 -9.67 -13.66
C LYS A 49 -11.38 -8.28 -13.34
N GLU A 50 -10.07 -8.08 -13.48
CA GLU A 50 -9.39 -6.80 -13.22
C GLU A 50 -9.91 -5.65 -14.09
N CYS A 51 -10.25 -5.93 -15.37
CA CYS A 51 -10.76 -4.90 -16.27
C CYS A 51 -12.15 -4.43 -15.84
N LEU A 52 -13.04 -5.36 -15.48
CA LEU A 52 -14.36 -5.02 -14.96
C LEU A 52 -14.25 -4.22 -13.67
N GLU A 53 -13.46 -4.72 -12.73
CA GLU A 53 -13.20 -4.08 -11.45
C GLU A 53 -12.71 -2.65 -11.59
N ARG A 54 -11.74 -2.40 -12.49
CA ARG A 54 -11.23 -1.06 -12.80
C ARG A 54 -12.33 -0.15 -13.35
N CYS A 55 -13.23 -0.65 -14.19
CA CYS A 55 -14.37 0.14 -14.66
C CYS A 55 -15.36 0.48 -13.53
N LEU A 56 -15.62 -0.49 -12.64
CA LEU A 56 -16.52 -0.33 -11.51
C LEU A 56 -15.99 0.63 -10.43
N ASP A 57 -14.68 0.85 -10.36
CA ASP A 57 -14.08 1.90 -9.53
C ASP A 57 -14.53 3.30 -9.94
N HIS A 58 -14.89 3.51 -11.22
CA HIS A 58 -15.33 4.81 -11.72
C HIS A 58 -16.85 4.94 -11.83
N ARG A 59 -17.53 3.92 -12.37
CA ARG A 59 -18.99 3.91 -12.55
C ARG A 59 -19.55 2.51 -12.37
N PRO A 60 -20.63 2.32 -11.57
CA PRO A 60 -21.23 1.01 -11.33
C PRO A 60 -22.18 0.61 -12.47
N ASN A 61 -21.71 0.67 -13.72
CA ASN A 61 -22.45 0.33 -14.92
C ASN A 61 -21.63 -0.62 -15.79
N CYS A 62 -22.30 -1.52 -16.52
CA CYS A 62 -21.65 -2.36 -17.50
C CYS A 62 -20.94 -1.49 -18.56
N PRO A 63 -19.64 -1.72 -18.85
CA PRO A 63 -18.92 -0.95 -19.85
C PRO A 63 -19.53 -1.02 -21.25
N LEU A 64 -20.18 -2.13 -21.59
CA LEU A 64 -20.79 -2.36 -22.91
C LEU A 64 -22.22 -1.82 -22.99
N CYS A 65 -23.17 -2.39 -22.25
CA CYS A 65 -24.60 -2.02 -22.39
C CYS A 65 -25.09 -0.92 -21.44
N LYS A 66 -24.22 -0.39 -20.56
CA LYS A 66 -24.53 0.64 -19.56
C LYS A 66 -25.57 0.27 -18.49
N GLN A 67 -26.05 -0.98 -18.47
CA GLN A 67 -26.92 -1.48 -17.41
C GLN A 67 -26.27 -1.32 -16.03
N SER A 68 -27.06 -0.96 -15.02
CA SER A 68 -26.59 -0.78 -13.64
C SER A 68 -26.07 -2.11 -13.07
N LEU A 69 -24.89 -2.05 -12.47
CA LEU A 69 -24.22 -3.15 -11.77
C LEU A 69 -24.07 -2.86 -10.26
N ARG A 70 -24.87 -1.95 -9.69
CA ARG A 70 -24.74 -1.54 -8.27
C ARG A 70 -24.89 -2.70 -7.28
N GLU A 71 -25.91 -3.54 -7.45
CA GLU A 71 -26.09 -4.73 -6.58
C GLU A 71 -24.94 -5.73 -6.75
N TYR A 72 -24.39 -5.83 -7.97
CA TYR A 72 -23.25 -6.68 -8.25
C TYR A 72 -21.96 -6.16 -7.58
N LEU A 73 -21.74 -4.83 -7.62
CA LEU A 73 -20.66 -4.17 -6.89
C LEU A 73 -20.80 -4.36 -5.37
N LYS A 74 -22.01 -4.18 -4.83
CA LYS A 74 -22.31 -4.37 -3.41
C LYS A 74 -22.05 -5.81 -2.93
N ALA A 75 -22.27 -6.79 -3.79
CA ALA A 75 -21.96 -8.19 -3.47
C ALA A 75 -20.45 -8.46 -3.36
N GLY A 76 -19.60 -7.65 -4.01
CA GLY A 76 -18.14 -7.69 -3.90
C GLY A 76 -17.50 -9.01 -4.36
N ARG A 77 -18.23 -9.85 -5.11
CA ARG A 77 -17.77 -11.17 -5.56
C ARG A 77 -17.82 -11.25 -7.08
N TYR A 78 -16.64 -11.17 -7.69
CA TYR A 78 -16.44 -11.29 -9.13
C TYR A 78 -15.79 -12.65 -9.44
N SER A 79 -16.58 -13.71 -9.29
CA SER A 79 -16.10 -15.08 -9.51
C SER A 79 -15.90 -15.34 -11.00
N PRO A 80 -14.81 -16.02 -11.39
CA PRO A 80 -14.62 -16.37 -12.78
C PRO A 80 -15.70 -17.30 -13.33
N THR A 81 -16.09 -17.09 -14.57
CA THR A 81 -17.02 -17.94 -15.32
C THR A 81 -16.31 -19.24 -15.71
N VAL A 82 -16.50 -20.28 -14.89
CA VAL A 82 -15.83 -21.58 -15.00
C VAL A 82 -15.91 -22.17 -16.41
N LEU A 83 -17.10 -22.16 -17.04
CA LEU A 83 -17.26 -22.67 -18.41
C LEU A 83 -16.34 -21.98 -19.42
N LEU A 84 -16.13 -20.66 -19.30
CA LEU A 84 -15.20 -19.96 -20.20
C LEU A 84 -13.75 -20.32 -19.92
N GLN A 85 -13.38 -20.53 -18.65
CA GLN A 85 -12.05 -21.02 -18.31
C GLN A 85 -11.78 -22.40 -18.91
N ASP A 86 -12.75 -23.32 -18.80
CA ASP A 86 -12.65 -24.67 -19.34
C ASP A 86 -12.53 -24.66 -20.86
N ILE A 87 -13.36 -23.85 -21.54
CA ILE A 87 -13.29 -23.67 -23.00
C ILE A 87 -11.91 -23.13 -23.38
N MET A 88 -11.46 -22.04 -22.77
CA MET A 88 -10.16 -21.42 -23.08
C MET A 88 -8.99 -22.39 -22.88
N LEU A 89 -9.03 -23.19 -21.81
CA LEU A 89 -8.00 -24.19 -21.52
C LEU A 89 -8.02 -25.34 -22.54
N ALA A 90 -9.21 -25.79 -22.93
CA ALA A 90 -9.36 -26.90 -23.88
C ALA A 90 -9.03 -26.49 -25.32
N THR A 91 -9.35 -25.26 -25.74
CA THR A 91 -9.21 -24.82 -27.14
C THR A 91 -7.93 -24.02 -27.40
N PHE A 92 -7.44 -23.21 -26.45
CA PHE A 92 -6.30 -22.31 -26.64
C PHE A 92 -5.31 -22.32 -25.46
N PRO A 93 -4.76 -23.48 -25.05
CA PRO A 93 -3.92 -23.60 -23.86
C PRO A 93 -2.63 -22.76 -23.94
N SER A 94 -2.00 -22.68 -25.12
CA SER A 94 -0.77 -21.89 -25.32
C SER A 94 -0.99 -20.39 -25.13
N GLN A 95 -2.09 -19.85 -25.64
CA GLN A 95 -2.44 -18.44 -25.56
C GLN A 95 -2.82 -18.06 -24.12
N LEU A 96 -3.51 -18.97 -23.42
CA LEU A 96 -3.82 -18.79 -22.01
C LEU A 96 -2.55 -18.82 -21.14
N ALA A 97 -1.59 -19.69 -21.46
CA ALA A 97 -0.30 -19.73 -20.78
C ALA A 97 0.49 -18.43 -20.98
N GLU A 98 0.60 -17.93 -22.22
CA GLU A 98 1.22 -16.63 -22.53
C GLU A 98 0.53 -15.49 -21.77
N ARG A 99 -0.81 -15.50 -21.75
CA ARG A 99 -1.59 -14.49 -21.02
C ARG A 99 -1.32 -14.50 -19.52
N ARG A 100 -1.07 -15.67 -18.93
CA ARG A 100 -0.71 -15.87 -17.53
C ARG A 100 0.71 -15.38 -17.24
N GLU A 101 1.67 -15.69 -18.10
CA GLU A 101 3.05 -15.22 -17.99
C GLU A 101 3.14 -13.69 -18.03
N LEU A 102 2.40 -13.05 -18.95
CA LEU A 102 2.30 -11.59 -19.02
C LEU A 102 1.76 -10.98 -17.72
N HIS A 103 0.69 -11.56 -17.17
CA HIS A 103 0.13 -11.09 -15.90
C HIS A 103 1.13 -11.27 -14.73
N GLN A 104 1.81 -12.41 -14.66
CA GLN A 104 2.81 -12.67 -13.62
C GLN A 104 4.00 -11.68 -13.71
N ALA A 105 4.46 -11.37 -14.92
CA ALA A 105 5.51 -10.38 -15.13
C ALA A 105 5.05 -8.97 -14.68
N GLU A 106 3.82 -8.57 -15.03
CA GLU A 106 3.22 -7.31 -14.58
C GLU A 106 3.11 -7.24 -13.04
N MET A 107 2.69 -8.33 -12.38
CA MET A 107 2.61 -8.40 -10.91
C MET A 107 3.99 -8.37 -10.25
N ALA A 108 4.98 -9.06 -10.82
CA ALA A 108 6.35 -9.03 -10.33
C ALA A 108 6.93 -7.61 -10.37
N GLU A 109 6.70 -6.86 -11.45
CA GLU A 109 7.11 -5.45 -11.55
C GLU A 109 6.45 -4.58 -10.46
N LEU A 110 5.15 -4.76 -10.24
CA LEU A 110 4.37 -4.04 -9.22
C LEU A 110 4.76 -4.40 -7.78
N SER A 111 5.44 -5.54 -7.57
CA SER A 111 5.91 -5.97 -6.25
C SER A 111 7.25 -5.33 -5.84
N ASN A 112 7.92 -4.60 -6.75
CA ASN A 112 9.19 -3.96 -6.46
C ASN A 112 9.04 -2.89 -5.38
N LEU A 113 9.94 -2.89 -4.39
CA LEU A 113 9.88 -1.98 -3.23
C LEU A 113 10.79 -0.75 -3.34
N THR A 114 11.49 -0.59 -4.47
CA THR A 114 12.42 0.55 -4.69
C THR A 114 12.24 1.24 -6.04
N LYS A 115 11.66 0.55 -7.03
CA LYS A 115 11.43 1.05 -8.38
C LYS A 115 9.94 1.13 -8.66
N ASN A 116 9.50 2.27 -9.22
CA ASN A 116 8.10 2.54 -9.53
C ASN A 116 7.12 2.21 -8.40
N ILE A 117 7.53 2.40 -7.14
CA ILE A 117 6.65 2.12 -6.00
C ILE A 117 5.41 3.02 -6.09
N PRO A 118 4.22 2.52 -5.75
CA PRO A 118 3.03 3.35 -5.69
C PRO A 118 3.16 4.41 -4.58
N ILE A 119 2.79 5.66 -4.88
CA ILE A 119 2.80 6.78 -3.93
C ILE A 119 1.36 7.26 -3.69
N PHE A 120 0.94 7.20 -2.43
CA PHE A 120 -0.26 7.85 -1.91
C PHE A 120 0.11 9.23 -1.40
N VAL A 121 -0.54 10.28 -1.92
CA VAL A 121 -0.26 11.67 -1.52
C VAL A 121 -1.35 12.15 -0.59
N CYS A 122 -1.05 12.33 0.69
CA CYS A 122 -2.03 12.77 1.67
C CYS A 122 -1.41 13.47 2.89
N THR A 123 -1.04 12.71 3.93
CA THR A 123 -0.62 13.24 5.23
C THR A 123 0.76 12.70 5.61
N MET A 124 1.34 13.28 6.67
CA MET A 124 2.55 12.75 7.29
C MET A 124 2.29 11.36 7.85
N SER A 125 3.26 10.48 7.69
CA SER A 125 3.27 9.17 8.30
C SER A 125 4.69 8.82 8.75
N PHE A 126 4.81 8.00 9.78
CA PHE A 126 6.07 7.78 10.47
C PHE A 126 6.31 6.29 10.74
N PRO A 127 7.58 5.85 10.81
CA PRO A 127 7.92 4.48 11.17
C PRO A 127 7.27 4.03 12.48
N GLY A 128 6.69 2.83 12.50
CA GLY A 128 6.02 2.24 13.66
C GLY A 128 4.63 2.79 13.97
N ILE A 129 4.18 3.85 13.29
CA ILE A 129 2.91 4.52 13.62
C ILE A 129 1.78 4.01 12.71
N PRO A 130 0.64 3.58 13.29
CA PRO A 130 -0.56 3.24 12.52
C PRO A 130 -1.06 4.45 11.71
N CYS A 131 -1.51 4.20 10.49
CA CYS A 131 -2.04 5.22 9.59
C CYS A 131 -3.29 4.65 8.89
N PRO A 132 -4.46 4.68 9.53
CA PRO A 132 -5.70 4.23 8.92
C PRO A 132 -6.13 5.20 7.81
N LEU A 133 -6.51 4.68 6.66
CA LEU A 133 -6.88 5.47 5.49
C LEU A 133 -8.28 5.10 5.00
N HIS A 134 -9.07 6.12 4.69
CA HIS A 134 -10.31 5.96 3.92
C HIS A 134 -10.03 6.25 2.46
N VAL A 135 -9.96 5.19 1.65
CA VAL A 135 -9.61 5.26 0.23
C VAL A 135 -10.90 5.26 -0.60
N PHE A 136 -11.20 6.41 -1.20
CA PHE A 136 -12.40 6.60 -2.01
C PHE A 136 -12.09 6.95 -3.47
N GLU A 137 -10.94 7.56 -3.76
CA GLU A 137 -10.59 7.95 -5.13
C GLU A 137 -10.31 6.70 -6.00
N PRO A 138 -10.89 6.60 -7.22
CA PRO A 138 -10.75 5.43 -8.09
C PRO A 138 -9.30 5.00 -8.35
N ARG A 139 -8.39 5.96 -8.57
CA ARG A 139 -6.97 5.69 -8.81
C ARG A 139 -6.29 5.00 -7.62
N TYR A 140 -6.66 5.35 -6.39
CA TYR A 140 -6.07 4.75 -5.20
C TYR A 140 -6.73 3.43 -4.83
N ARG A 141 -8.00 3.22 -5.19
CA ARG A 141 -8.65 1.91 -5.11
C ARG A 141 -7.92 0.87 -5.97
N LEU A 142 -7.60 1.23 -7.21
CA LEU A 142 -6.75 0.40 -8.08
C LEU A 142 -5.35 0.18 -7.48
N MET A 143 -4.73 1.24 -6.94
CA MET A 143 -3.41 1.16 -6.31
C MET A 143 -3.39 0.15 -5.15
N ILE A 144 -4.37 0.22 -4.24
CA ILE A 144 -4.47 -0.69 -3.08
C ILE A 144 -4.72 -2.13 -3.54
N ARG A 145 -5.63 -2.34 -4.49
CA ARG A 145 -5.90 -3.66 -5.08
C ARG A 145 -4.61 -4.30 -5.63
N ARG A 146 -3.84 -3.55 -6.42
CA ARG A 146 -2.54 -4.00 -6.95
C ARG A 146 -1.51 -4.30 -5.86
N CYS A 147 -1.48 -3.52 -4.77
CA CYS A 147 -0.61 -3.80 -3.64
C CYS A 147 -0.98 -5.13 -2.96
N GLN A 148 -2.26 -5.50 -2.93
CA GLN A 148 -2.71 -6.80 -2.41
C GLN A 148 -2.40 -7.94 -3.37
N GLU A 149 -2.75 -7.79 -4.65
CA GLU A 149 -2.59 -8.81 -5.70
C GLU A 149 -1.13 -9.15 -5.98
N SER A 150 -0.23 -8.14 -6.00
CA SER A 150 1.21 -8.37 -6.20
C SER A 150 1.88 -9.02 -4.98
N GLY A 151 1.19 -9.10 -3.84
CA GLY A 151 1.72 -9.61 -2.58
C GLY A 151 2.67 -8.67 -1.84
N ALA A 152 3.09 -7.54 -2.45
CA ALA A 152 3.99 -6.59 -1.79
C ALA A 152 3.36 -5.92 -0.56
N ARG A 153 2.03 -5.71 -0.58
CA ARG A 153 1.23 -5.12 0.49
C ARG A 153 1.83 -3.81 1.04
N ARG A 154 2.49 -3.04 0.18
CA ARG A 154 3.25 -1.84 0.56
C ARG A 154 3.10 -0.74 -0.47
N PHE A 155 3.09 0.50 0.01
CA PHE A 155 3.10 1.70 -0.82
C PHE A 155 3.76 2.85 -0.05
N GLY A 156 4.33 3.82 -0.77
CA GLY A 156 4.89 5.01 -0.15
C GLY A 156 3.82 6.05 0.16
N MET A 157 3.91 6.69 1.31
CA MET A 157 3.10 7.85 1.67
C MET A 157 3.97 9.10 1.69
N CYS A 158 3.54 10.12 0.95
CA CYS A 158 4.18 11.44 0.93
C CYS A 158 3.14 12.53 1.17
N VAL A 159 3.57 13.66 1.72
CA VAL A 159 2.76 14.87 1.73
C VAL A 159 2.82 15.57 0.39
N TYR A 160 1.76 16.29 0.06
CA TYR A 160 1.72 17.17 -1.09
C TYR A 160 2.74 18.31 -0.93
N GLU A 161 3.48 18.62 -1.98
CA GLU A 161 4.42 19.74 -2.02
C GLU A 161 4.14 20.60 -3.25
N ASN A 162 3.90 21.89 -3.02
CA ASN A 162 3.68 22.86 -4.09
C ASN A 162 4.85 22.86 -5.07
N GLY A 163 4.54 22.63 -6.35
CA GLY A 163 5.53 22.60 -7.44
C GLY A 163 6.18 21.24 -7.72
N LYS A 164 6.02 20.21 -6.86
CA LYS A 164 6.62 18.88 -7.08
C LYS A 164 5.64 17.71 -7.07
N SER A 165 4.32 17.95 -7.02
CA SER A 165 3.24 16.97 -6.79
C SER A 165 3.26 16.28 -5.43
N PHE A 166 4.43 15.86 -4.93
CA PHE A 166 4.64 15.35 -3.58
C PHE A 166 6.09 15.58 -3.13
N ALA A 167 6.28 15.59 -1.81
CA ALA A 167 7.57 15.86 -1.16
C ALA A 167 8.69 14.89 -1.57
N ASP A 168 9.95 15.31 -1.36
CA ASP A 168 11.14 14.49 -1.64
C ASP A 168 11.35 13.35 -0.65
N TYR A 169 10.61 13.32 0.46
CA TYR A 169 10.71 12.30 1.50
C TYR A 169 9.35 11.77 1.90
N GLY A 170 9.31 10.52 2.34
CA GLY A 170 8.09 9.85 2.76
C GLY A 170 8.35 8.65 3.66
N CYS A 171 7.28 7.95 4.00
CA CYS A 171 7.33 6.70 4.78
C CYS A 171 6.67 5.58 4.00
N MET A 172 7.31 4.42 3.93
CA MET A 172 6.74 3.21 3.37
C MET A 172 5.70 2.66 4.34
N LEU A 173 4.47 2.50 3.88
CA LEU A 173 3.37 1.92 4.67
C LEU A 173 3.16 0.46 4.27
N GLU A 174 2.91 -0.39 5.26
CA GLU A 174 2.48 -1.78 5.06
C GLU A 174 0.99 -1.90 5.35
N ILE A 175 0.25 -2.51 4.41
CA ILE A 175 -1.17 -2.80 4.53
C ILE A 175 -1.36 -4.00 5.46
N ARG A 176 -1.98 -3.77 6.62
CA ARG A 176 -2.35 -4.81 7.58
C ARG A 176 -3.68 -5.46 7.22
N GLN A 177 -4.68 -4.63 6.92
CA GLN A 177 -6.02 -5.08 6.60
C GLN A 177 -6.70 -4.11 5.62
N VAL A 178 -7.58 -4.64 4.78
CA VAL A 178 -8.46 -3.84 3.92
C VAL A 178 -9.89 -4.30 4.15
N GLU A 179 -10.76 -3.37 4.45
CA GLU A 179 -12.21 -3.56 4.53
C GLU A 179 -12.86 -2.84 3.36
N LEU A 180 -13.48 -3.61 2.45
CA LEU A 180 -14.22 -3.07 1.31
C LEU A 180 -15.64 -2.69 1.75
N LEU A 181 -16.06 -1.47 1.40
CA LEU A 181 -17.39 -0.94 1.63
C LEU A 181 -18.31 -1.27 0.45
N ALA A 182 -19.63 -1.20 0.68
CA ALA A 182 -20.66 -1.55 -0.31
C ALA A 182 -20.62 -0.73 -1.62
N ASP A 183 -20.02 0.45 -1.61
CA ASP A 183 -19.81 1.30 -2.79
C ASP A 183 -18.39 1.15 -3.40
N GLY A 184 -17.66 0.13 -2.93
CA GLY A 184 -16.31 -0.23 -3.31
C GLY A 184 -15.21 0.67 -2.73
N ARG A 185 -15.55 1.69 -1.92
CA ARG A 185 -14.54 2.41 -1.12
C ARG A 185 -13.90 1.43 -0.15
N SER A 186 -12.76 1.77 0.43
CA SER A 186 -12.10 0.88 1.38
C SER A 186 -11.56 1.62 2.60
N LEU A 187 -11.70 0.99 3.76
CA LEU A 187 -10.90 1.33 4.95
C LEU A 187 -9.64 0.48 4.91
N VAL A 188 -8.48 1.13 4.90
CA VAL A 188 -7.18 0.48 4.78
C VAL A 188 -6.42 0.75 6.07
N ASP A 189 -6.21 -0.30 6.86
CA ASP A 189 -5.35 -0.23 8.02
C ASP A 189 -3.90 -0.43 7.60
N THR A 190 -3.04 0.50 8.00
CA THR A 190 -1.61 0.47 7.64
C THR A 190 -0.73 0.84 8.82
N ILE A 191 0.53 0.42 8.74
CA ILE A 191 1.58 0.83 9.68
C ILE A 191 2.80 1.33 8.93
N GLY A 192 3.39 2.43 9.39
CA GLY A 192 4.64 2.93 8.83
C GLY A 192 5.80 1.99 9.12
N ARG A 193 6.68 1.80 8.13
CA ARG A 193 7.82 0.88 8.21
C ARG A 193 9.15 1.58 8.15
N GLN A 194 9.46 2.21 7.04
CA GLN A 194 10.80 2.76 6.76
C GLN A 194 10.67 4.08 6.04
N ARG A 195 11.58 5.00 6.35
CA ARG A 195 11.67 6.28 5.66
C ARG A 195 12.38 6.12 4.32
N PHE A 196 12.02 6.95 3.36
CA PHE A 196 12.68 6.95 2.05
C PHE A 196 12.86 8.36 1.50
N ARG A 197 13.81 8.50 0.58
CA ARG A 197 13.99 9.65 -0.30
C ARG A 197 13.58 9.29 -1.72
N VAL A 198 12.88 10.20 -2.37
CA VAL A 198 12.47 10.11 -3.78
C VAL A 198 13.68 10.42 -4.67
N LEU A 199 14.00 9.48 -5.57
CA LEU A 199 15.03 9.62 -6.60
C LEU A 199 14.44 10.13 -7.91
N ARG A 200 13.30 9.56 -8.30
CA ARG A 200 12.61 9.88 -9.54
C ARG A 200 11.11 9.78 -9.33
N ARG A 201 10.36 10.74 -9.85
CA ARG A 201 8.89 10.75 -9.83
C ARG A 201 8.34 10.19 -11.13
N GLY A 202 7.23 9.47 -11.04
CA GLY A 202 6.51 8.89 -12.16
C GLY A 202 5.01 8.91 -11.93
N HIS A 203 4.28 8.32 -12.89
CA HIS A 203 2.85 8.07 -12.76
C HIS A 203 2.51 6.75 -13.45
N ARG A 204 1.47 6.07 -12.94
CA ARG A 204 0.92 4.86 -13.55
C ARG A 204 -0.58 4.83 -13.29
N ASP A 205 -1.38 4.69 -14.35
CA ASP A 205 -2.83 4.49 -14.25
C ASP A 205 -3.57 5.52 -13.35
N GLY A 206 -3.06 6.76 -13.30
CA GLY A 206 -3.65 7.89 -12.58
C GLY A 206 -3.12 8.14 -11.17
N TYR A 207 -2.36 7.22 -10.56
CA TYR A 207 -1.67 7.46 -9.28
C TYR A 207 -0.17 7.72 -9.49
N HIS A 208 0.46 8.35 -8.50
CA HIS A 208 1.88 8.68 -8.53
C HIS A 208 2.75 7.46 -8.28
N THR A 209 3.93 7.41 -8.89
CA THR A 209 4.95 6.40 -8.59
C THR A 209 6.29 7.05 -8.29
N ALA A 210 7.19 6.33 -7.64
CA ALA A 210 8.55 6.81 -7.43
C ALA A 210 9.60 5.68 -7.51
N ASP A 211 10.79 6.04 -7.98
CA ASP A 211 12.00 5.33 -7.58
C ASP A 211 12.50 5.95 -6.28
N ILE A 212 12.90 5.13 -5.32
CA ILE A 212 13.29 5.57 -3.99
C ILE A 212 14.61 4.96 -3.53
N GLU A 213 15.21 5.59 -2.54
CA GLU A 213 16.21 5.00 -1.66
C GLU A 213 15.71 5.03 -0.21
N TYR A 214 15.93 3.95 0.53
CA TYR A 214 15.62 3.93 1.95
C TYR A 214 16.63 4.77 2.75
N LEU A 215 16.14 5.41 3.80
CA LEU A 215 16.98 6.15 4.73
C LEU A 215 17.30 5.29 5.94
N GLU A 216 18.52 5.46 6.46
CA GLU A 216 18.97 4.87 7.71
C GLU A 216 19.67 5.93 8.56
N ASP A 217 19.53 5.81 9.87
CA ASP A 217 20.22 6.65 10.82
C ASP A 217 21.70 6.29 10.90
N LYS A 218 22.53 7.33 10.90
CA LYS A 218 23.97 7.20 11.10
C LYS A 218 24.23 6.76 12.53
N LYS A 219 24.84 5.58 12.68
CA LYS A 219 25.25 5.04 13.98
C LYS A 219 26.50 5.75 14.49
N VAL A 220 26.54 5.99 15.80
CA VAL A 220 27.69 6.56 16.53
C VAL A 220 28.21 5.56 17.56
N SER A 221 29.47 5.75 17.99
CA SER A 221 30.16 4.87 18.93
C SER A 221 31.07 5.66 19.88
N GLY A 222 31.54 5.02 20.96
CA GLY A 222 32.45 5.65 21.92
C GLY A 222 31.78 6.77 22.73
N GLU A 223 32.47 7.88 22.93
CA GLU A 223 32.01 9.05 23.68
C GLU A 223 30.72 9.66 23.09
N GLU A 224 30.63 9.72 21.76
CA GLU A 224 29.44 10.25 21.07
C GLU A 224 28.18 9.43 21.39
N LEU A 225 28.31 8.11 21.56
CA LEU A 225 27.19 7.25 21.94
C LEU A 225 26.74 7.51 23.38
N GLN A 226 27.68 7.74 24.30
CA GLN A 226 27.34 8.06 25.70
C GLN A 226 26.62 9.41 25.79
N GLU A 227 27.09 10.41 25.06
CA GLU A 227 26.40 11.71 24.95
C GLU A 227 25.00 11.56 24.34
N LEU A 228 24.87 10.73 23.29
CA LEU A 228 23.60 10.47 22.64
C LEU A 228 22.61 9.76 23.57
N GLN A 229 23.08 8.81 24.38
CA GLN A 229 22.27 8.12 25.39
C GLN A 229 21.78 9.10 26.48
N SER A 230 22.65 9.99 26.95
CA SER A 230 22.28 11.04 27.91
C SER A 230 21.22 11.99 27.33
N LEU A 231 21.42 12.42 26.08
CA LEU A 231 20.44 13.26 25.37
C LEU A 231 19.11 12.52 25.20
N HIS A 232 19.13 11.26 24.77
CA HIS A 232 17.95 10.41 24.62
C HIS A 232 17.15 10.32 25.94
N GLU A 233 17.82 10.00 27.05
CA GLU A 233 17.17 9.89 28.37
C GLU A 233 16.58 11.23 28.84
N SER A 234 17.29 12.33 28.62
CA SER A 234 16.80 13.66 28.99
C SER A 234 15.57 14.07 28.16
N THR A 235 15.57 13.78 26.86
CA THR A 235 14.45 14.09 25.95
C THR A 235 13.26 13.18 26.23
N TYR A 236 13.47 11.90 26.51
CA TYR A 236 12.40 10.96 26.87
C TYR A 236 11.69 11.42 28.16
N ARG A 237 12.44 11.85 29.19
CA ARG A 237 11.85 12.43 30.41
C ARG A 237 11.01 13.68 30.14
N LEU A 238 11.40 14.52 29.19
CA LEU A 238 10.57 15.65 28.76
C LEU A 238 9.30 15.19 28.04
N ALA A 239 9.39 14.16 27.20
CA ALA A 239 8.23 13.58 26.53
C ALA A 239 7.25 12.97 27.54
N GLN A 240 7.74 12.28 28.57
CA GLN A 240 6.91 11.78 29.68
C GLN A 240 6.20 12.92 30.40
N ARG A 241 6.93 13.96 30.79
CA ARG A 241 6.34 15.15 31.45
C ARG A 241 5.28 15.82 30.58
N PHE A 242 5.52 15.94 29.28
CA PHE A 242 4.55 16.46 28.31
C PHE A 242 3.28 15.61 28.26
N CYS A 243 3.40 14.28 28.27
CA CYS A 243 2.24 13.39 28.28
C CYS A 243 1.46 13.45 29.61
N GLU A 244 2.15 13.60 30.74
CA GLU A 244 1.54 13.69 32.08
C GLU A 244 0.83 15.03 32.32
N HIS A 245 1.45 16.14 31.89
CA HIS A 245 1.01 17.51 32.16
C HIS A 245 0.32 18.16 30.95
N GLY A 246 0.07 17.38 29.90
CA GLY A 246 -0.62 17.86 28.71
C GLY A 246 -2.02 18.39 29.03
N ASP A 247 -2.41 19.42 28.30
CA ASP A 247 -3.75 20.01 28.35
C ASP A 247 -4.85 18.99 27.95
N LEU A 248 -6.12 19.40 28.04
CA LEU A 248 -7.24 18.54 27.65
C LEU A 248 -7.13 18.03 26.20
N THR A 249 -6.55 18.84 25.31
CA THR A 249 -6.27 18.48 23.91
C THR A 249 -5.27 17.33 23.82
N SER A 250 -4.15 17.44 24.55
CA SER A 250 -3.11 16.42 24.63
C SER A 250 -3.67 15.10 25.18
N ARG A 251 -4.56 15.16 26.19
CA ARG A 251 -5.23 13.96 26.72
C ARG A 251 -6.14 13.27 25.70
N HIS A 252 -6.85 14.03 24.88
CA HIS A 252 -7.68 13.46 23.81
C HIS A 252 -6.80 12.77 22.74
N ILE A 253 -5.67 13.38 22.39
CA ILE A 253 -4.72 12.81 21.42
C ILE A 253 -4.10 11.51 21.95
N LEU A 254 -3.73 11.47 23.24
CA LEU A 254 -3.23 10.27 23.93
C LEU A 254 -4.28 9.13 23.93
N LEU A 255 -5.55 9.44 24.12
CA LEU A 255 -6.62 8.42 24.04
C LEU A 255 -6.73 7.80 22.64
N GLN A 256 -6.40 8.54 21.58
CA GLN A 256 -6.45 8.05 20.21
C GLN A 256 -5.18 7.32 19.78
N HIS A 257 -4.00 7.76 20.24
CA HIS A 257 -2.69 7.24 19.80
C HIS A 257 -2.07 6.23 20.78
N GLY A 258 -2.71 6.01 21.93
CA GLY A 258 -2.19 5.18 23.01
C GLY A 258 -1.23 5.93 23.93
N ALA A 259 -0.64 5.20 24.88
CA ALA A 259 0.38 5.75 25.77
C ALA A 259 1.71 5.95 25.04
N LEU A 260 2.57 6.81 25.60
CA LEU A 260 3.96 6.96 25.15
C LEU A 260 4.64 5.58 25.19
N PRO A 261 5.23 5.11 24.07
CA PRO A 261 5.95 3.83 24.04
C PRO A 261 7.14 3.81 25.00
N ASP A 262 7.45 2.63 25.52
CA ASP A 262 8.66 2.42 26.31
C ASP A 262 9.92 2.72 25.49
N LYS A 263 10.96 3.18 26.20
CA LYS A 263 12.27 3.39 25.59
C LYS A 263 12.92 2.08 25.19
N GLU A 264 13.52 2.05 24.01
CA GLU A 264 14.34 0.94 23.56
C GLU A 264 15.66 0.85 24.36
N GLU A 265 16.10 -0.38 24.66
CA GLU A 265 17.40 -0.62 25.31
C GLU A 265 18.57 -0.19 24.41
N ASP A 266 18.50 -0.56 23.13
CA ASP A 266 19.41 -0.09 22.09
C ASP A 266 18.72 0.95 21.21
N ILE A 267 19.06 2.22 21.46
CA ILE A 267 18.54 3.38 20.74
C ILE A 267 18.95 3.43 19.26
N GLN A 268 19.87 2.56 18.81
CA GLN A 268 20.37 2.47 17.43
C GLN A 268 20.05 1.11 16.77
N ALA A 269 19.20 0.28 17.40
CA ALA A 269 18.83 -1.03 16.86
C ALA A 269 18.02 -0.91 15.55
N SER A 270 17.05 0.01 15.53
CA SER A 270 16.24 0.31 14.36
C SER A 270 16.98 1.22 13.38
N ALA A 271 16.81 0.99 12.07
CA ALA A 271 17.30 1.87 11.02
C ALA A 271 16.72 3.30 11.12
N ASP A 272 15.53 3.45 11.70
CA ASP A 272 14.86 4.73 11.89
C ASP A 272 15.02 5.30 13.30
N GLY A 273 15.79 4.63 14.16
CA GLY A 273 15.93 4.99 15.58
C GLY A 273 14.67 4.70 16.40
N PRO A 274 14.57 5.28 17.61
CA PRO A 274 13.54 4.96 18.61
C PRO A 274 12.11 5.25 18.15
N THR A 275 11.20 4.31 18.36
CA THR A 275 9.78 4.37 17.97
C THR A 275 9.05 5.51 18.67
N TRP A 276 9.36 5.74 19.95
CA TRP A 276 8.71 6.80 20.73
C TRP A 276 8.97 8.20 20.14
N CYS A 277 10.09 8.41 19.42
CA CYS A 277 10.37 9.67 18.73
C CYS A 277 9.35 9.92 17.60
N TRP A 278 9.04 8.87 16.83
CA TRP A 278 8.07 8.92 15.74
C TRP A 278 6.64 9.05 16.26
N TRP A 279 6.34 8.35 17.34
CA TRP A 279 5.06 8.49 18.04
C TRP A 279 4.87 9.92 18.54
N LEU A 280 5.90 10.50 19.16
CA LEU A 280 5.87 11.88 19.63
C LEU A 280 5.64 12.86 18.47
N LEU A 281 6.34 12.67 17.34
CA LEU A 281 6.14 13.50 16.14
C LEU A 281 4.72 13.42 15.56
N SER A 282 4.04 12.29 15.73
CA SER A 282 2.67 12.11 15.26
C SER A 282 1.63 12.87 16.08
N ILE A 283 1.94 13.17 17.35
CA ILE A 283 1.01 13.83 18.28
C ILE A 283 1.33 15.31 18.51
N LEU A 284 2.58 15.74 18.25
CA LEU A 284 2.98 17.13 18.46
C LEU A 284 2.32 18.05 17.41
N PRO A 285 1.84 19.24 17.81
CA PRO A 285 1.18 20.21 16.92
C PRO A 285 2.23 20.96 16.07
N LEU A 286 2.91 20.24 15.19
CA LEU A 286 3.98 20.76 14.35
C LEU A 286 3.49 20.97 12.91
N GLU A 287 3.97 22.04 12.29
CA GLU A 287 3.76 22.28 10.86
C GLU A 287 4.30 21.09 10.04
N PRO A 288 3.59 20.64 8.99
CA PRO A 288 4.02 19.49 8.18
C PRO A 288 5.43 19.63 7.58
N SER A 289 5.84 20.84 7.22
CA SER A 289 7.20 21.10 6.71
C SER A 289 8.27 20.83 7.77
N TYR A 290 7.99 21.13 9.04
CA TYR A 290 8.89 20.85 10.14
C TYR A 290 8.92 19.35 10.45
N GLN A 291 7.77 18.68 10.48
CA GLN A 291 7.71 17.21 10.61
C GLN A 291 8.49 16.51 9.49
N LEU A 292 8.39 17.00 8.24
CA LEU A 292 9.14 16.48 7.10
C LEU A 292 10.65 16.67 7.26
N SER A 293 11.08 17.81 7.82
CA SER A 293 12.50 18.05 8.14
C SER A 293 13.05 17.05 9.17
N LEU A 294 12.23 16.66 10.15
CA LEU A 294 12.58 15.64 11.14
C LEU A 294 12.55 14.23 10.54
N LEU A 295 11.58 13.94 9.68
CA LEU A 295 11.49 12.68 8.95
C LEU A 295 12.75 12.46 8.09
N SER A 296 13.18 13.48 7.34
CA SER A 296 14.36 13.39 6.45
C SER A 296 15.71 13.35 7.17
N CYS A 297 15.75 13.58 8.49
CA CYS A 297 16.99 13.68 9.24
C CYS A 297 17.59 12.30 9.59
N THR A 298 18.83 12.05 9.17
CA THR A 298 19.58 10.79 9.41
C THR A 298 20.48 10.83 10.64
N SER A 299 20.42 11.90 11.44
CA SER A 299 21.14 12.01 12.71
C SER A 299 20.16 11.96 13.87
N LEU A 300 20.20 10.86 14.64
CA LEU A 300 19.38 10.72 15.85
C LEU A 300 19.66 11.84 16.85
N ARG A 301 20.93 12.25 17.02
CA ARG A 301 21.30 13.39 17.86
C ARG A 301 20.57 14.66 17.44
N ALA A 302 20.62 14.99 16.15
CA ALA A 302 19.98 16.20 15.63
C ALA A 302 18.45 16.15 15.80
N ARG A 303 17.81 15.00 15.54
CA ARG A 303 16.37 14.82 15.79
C ARG A 303 16.03 15.00 17.26
N LEU A 304 16.75 14.33 18.17
CA LEU A 304 16.52 14.45 19.61
C LEU A 304 16.72 15.88 20.11
N SER A 305 17.75 16.60 19.64
CA SER A 305 17.96 18.01 20.01
C SER A 305 16.86 18.94 19.50
N GLN A 306 16.23 18.63 18.37
CA GLN A 306 15.08 19.38 17.87
C GLN A 306 13.82 19.07 18.69
N LEU A 307 13.53 17.79 18.93
CA LEU A 307 12.43 17.35 19.80
C LEU A 307 12.54 17.94 21.20
N GLN A 308 13.74 17.94 21.79
CA GLN A 308 13.99 18.52 23.11
C GLN A 308 13.65 20.01 23.16
N ARG A 309 14.02 20.77 22.12
CA ARG A 309 13.70 22.21 22.01
C ARG A 309 12.19 22.42 21.92
N VAL A 310 11.50 21.64 21.08
CA VAL A 310 10.04 21.71 20.94
C VAL A 310 9.35 21.41 22.28
N LEU A 311 9.71 20.29 22.92
CA LEU A 311 9.13 19.89 24.20
C LEU A 311 9.36 20.93 25.30
N THR A 312 10.57 21.49 25.36
CA THR A 312 10.91 22.52 26.34
C THR A 312 10.06 23.77 26.13
N ALA A 313 9.87 24.21 24.88
CA ALA A 313 9.05 25.37 24.56
C ALA A 313 7.58 25.13 24.92
N LEU A 314 7.02 23.96 24.60
CA LEU A 314 5.64 23.60 24.93
C LEU A 314 5.40 23.51 26.44
N LEU A 315 6.34 22.95 27.20
CA LEU A 315 6.24 22.83 28.66
C LEU A 315 6.44 24.16 29.41
N GLN A 316 6.97 25.19 28.75
CA GLN A 316 7.15 26.54 29.33
C GLN A 316 5.95 27.46 29.08
N GLN A 317 5.01 27.08 28.21
CA GLN A 317 3.80 27.88 27.99
C GLN A 317 2.89 27.78 29.23
N PRO A 318 2.36 28.90 29.74
CA PRO A 318 1.40 28.86 30.84
C PRO A 318 0.12 28.14 30.37
N PRO A 319 -0.55 27.41 31.29
CA PRO A 319 -1.71 26.57 30.99
C PRO A 319 -2.94 27.33 30.48
#